data_AF-A0A2V6CQ78-F1
#
_entry.id   AF-A0A2V6CQ78-F1
#
_cell.length_a   1.000
_cell.length_b   1.000
_cell.length_c   1.000
_cell.angle_alpha   90.00
_cell.angle_beta   90.00
_cell.angle_gamma   90.00
#
_symmetry.space_group_name_H-M   'P 1'
#
loop_
_entity.id
_entity.type
_entity.pdbx_description
1 polymer ?
#
loop_
_entity_poly.entity_id
_entity_poly.type
_entity_poly.pdbx_seq_one_letter_code
_entity_poly.pdbx_strand_id
1 'polypeptide(L)'
;MKKSVTTFFFTALSAAVLGAGNDGVSSGGESGAGGVNIPGTGRATPVWALDARFPLGPERMSARFRPSGQTQTFVETYDDETDIGLWHCSVNVPRILEASGGNPGAYIQQGGFSSHVPTWASISPRFQPGINDTYKIDSIYTGDWATLGVTSIIVDLNIIQVATWGTDRAVTLELLQMDDTGFNVNYDATYTLPDLPEPPVGWQTYAFPVDANSPTIPDGWVFTHGDGTPGTDAEWSQFLHRIDLTSIGFYKPGFAYPGLGTWILGIDNIEIDFQGAPTPTPSPTPTPSATVSPTPTGTPTATPTPSGTPRATPRSRPTPYPRPTPPH
;
A
#
# COMPACT_ATOMS: atom_id res chain seq x y z
N MET A 1 -9.09 -5.73 -40.95
CA MET A 1 -7.98 -6.48 -40.33
C MET A 1 -8.13 -6.34 -38.83
N LYS A 2 -8.27 -7.47 -38.12
CA LYS A 2 -8.57 -7.54 -36.68
C LYS A 2 -7.40 -6.96 -35.89
N LYS A 3 -7.64 -5.89 -35.12
CA LYS A 3 -6.67 -5.35 -34.18
C LYS A 3 -6.53 -6.36 -33.04
N SER A 4 -5.37 -7.02 -32.94
CA SER A 4 -4.96 -7.74 -31.75
C SER A 4 -4.70 -6.73 -30.64
N VAL A 5 -5.76 -6.32 -29.96
CA VAL A 5 -5.70 -5.69 -28.63
C VAL A 5 -5.87 -6.86 -27.67
N THR A 6 -4.78 -7.49 -27.28
CA THR A 6 -4.82 -8.69 -26.44
C THR A 6 -3.59 -8.66 -25.53
N THR A 7 -3.85 -8.31 -24.27
CA THR A 7 -3.12 -8.86 -23.12
C THR A 7 -1.63 -8.49 -23.04
N PHE A 8 -1.32 -7.21 -22.80
CA PHE A 8 0.04 -6.80 -22.39
C PHE A 8 0.11 -6.11 -21.01
N PHE A 9 -1.04 -5.81 -20.38
CA PHE A 9 -1.08 -5.06 -19.11
C PHE A 9 -0.85 -5.91 -17.84
N PHE A 10 -0.84 -7.25 -17.94
CA PHE A 10 -0.55 -8.12 -16.78
C PHE A 10 0.94 -8.29 -16.45
N THR A 11 1.84 -7.92 -17.36
CA THR A 11 3.27 -8.31 -17.25
C THR A 11 4.07 -7.39 -16.32
N ALA A 12 3.67 -6.13 -16.14
CA ALA A 12 4.41 -5.19 -15.29
C ALA A 12 4.31 -5.55 -13.80
N LEU A 13 3.15 -6.02 -13.34
CA LEU A 13 2.96 -6.39 -11.93
C LEU A 13 3.06 -7.90 -11.65
N SER A 14 2.85 -8.79 -12.63
CA SER A 14 3.05 -10.24 -12.43
C SER A 14 4.50 -10.58 -12.07
N ALA A 15 5.49 -9.81 -12.57
CA ALA A 15 6.88 -10.00 -12.17
C ALA A 15 7.18 -9.48 -10.75
N ALA A 16 6.38 -8.51 -10.25
CA ALA A 16 6.54 -7.93 -8.92
C ALA A 16 5.74 -8.68 -7.84
N VAL A 17 4.67 -9.42 -8.15
CA VAL A 17 3.82 -10.07 -7.12
C VAL A 17 3.79 -11.61 -7.23
N LEU A 18 4.08 -12.22 -8.39
CA LEU A 18 3.98 -13.69 -8.59
C LEU A 18 5.34 -14.43 -8.58
N GLY A 19 6.42 -13.80 -8.14
CA GLY A 19 7.77 -14.40 -8.09
C GLY A 19 8.03 -15.39 -6.95
N ALA A 20 7.07 -15.63 -6.06
CA ALA A 20 7.23 -16.58 -4.95
C ALA A 20 6.76 -17.98 -5.36
N GLY A 21 7.68 -18.82 -5.84
CA GLY A 21 7.46 -20.27 -5.87
C GLY A 21 8.12 -21.01 -7.01
N ASN A 22 9.46 -21.11 -7.03
CA ASN A 22 10.11 -22.34 -7.47
C ASN A 22 11.54 -22.45 -6.93
N ASP A 23 11.70 -22.97 -5.72
CA ASP A 23 12.99 -23.43 -5.20
C ASP A 23 13.40 -24.72 -5.92
N GLY A 24 13.99 -24.56 -7.10
CA GLY A 24 14.72 -25.61 -7.79
C GLY A 24 16.12 -25.75 -7.19
N VAL A 25 16.23 -26.54 -6.12
CA VAL A 25 17.51 -27.08 -5.64
C VAL A 25 18.22 -27.78 -6.81
N SER A 26 19.41 -27.32 -7.16
CA SER A 26 20.41 -28.14 -7.83
C SER A 26 21.79 -27.81 -7.30
N SER A 27 22.25 -28.76 -6.49
CA SER A 27 23.61 -28.96 -6.02
C SER A 27 24.64 -29.05 -7.16
N GLY A 28 25.82 -28.49 -6.94
CA GLY A 28 27.06 -29.03 -7.49
C GLY A 28 28.07 -27.99 -7.96
N GLY A 29 29.23 -27.95 -7.31
CA GLY A 29 30.47 -27.51 -7.96
C GLY A 29 31.38 -26.60 -7.12
N GLU A 30 32.22 -27.21 -6.29
CA GLU A 30 33.39 -26.58 -5.65
C GLU A 30 34.35 -25.94 -6.66
N SER A 31 34.99 -24.83 -6.30
CA SER A 31 36.46 -24.70 -6.19
C SER A 31 36.89 -23.23 -6.04
N GLY A 32 37.94 -22.99 -5.26
CA GLY A 32 38.82 -21.83 -5.47
C GLY A 32 39.07 -20.94 -4.26
N ALA A 33 40.12 -21.26 -3.51
CA ALA A 33 40.68 -20.53 -2.38
C ALA A 33 41.00 -19.03 -2.63
N GLY A 34 40.99 -18.24 -1.56
CA GLY A 34 41.59 -16.90 -1.53
C GLY A 34 41.35 -16.16 -0.22
N GLY A 35 41.96 -16.60 0.89
CA GLY A 35 41.92 -15.88 2.15
C GLY A 35 42.85 -14.68 2.19
N VAL A 36 42.40 -13.56 2.79
CA VAL A 36 43.25 -12.46 3.30
C VAL A 36 42.58 -11.85 4.55
N ASN A 37 43.45 -11.40 5.47
CA ASN A 37 43.28 -11.21 6.90
C ASN A 37 42.46 -9.99 7.37
N ILE A 38 41.87 -10.18 8.56
CA ILE A 38 41.41 -9.17 9.52
C ILE A 38 42.62 -8.50 10.21
N PRO A 39 42.50 -7.22 10.59
CA PRO A 39 42.82 -6.84 11.97
C PRO A 39 41.67 -6.05 12.62
N GLY A 40 41.30 -6.46 13.83
CA GLY A 40 40.31 -5.79 14.66
C GLY A 40 40.92 -4.69 15.52
N THR A 41 40.07 -3.74 15.89
CA THR A 41 40.06 -2.90 17.10
C THR A 41 38.63 -2.33 17.16
N GLY A 42 37.85 -2.21 18.23
CA GLY A 42 38.06 -2.36 19.66
C GLY A 42 37.19 -1.30 20.35
N ARG A 43 36.23 -1.72 21.19
CA ARG A 43 35.53 -0.94 22.27
C ARG A 43 34.62 0.23 21.81
N ALA A 44 33.53 0.61 22.48
CA ALA A 44 32.91 0.24 23.75
C ALA A 44 31.42 0.62 23.74
N THR A 45 30.61 -0.12 24.49
CA THR A 45 29.27 0.27 24.95
C THR A 45 29.35 1.35 26.02
N PRO A 46 28.27 2.12 26.24
CA PRO A 46 27.79 2.22 27.60
C PRO A 46 26.30 1.91 27.72
N VAL A 47 26.03 1.04 28.69
CA VAL A 47 24.74 0.81 29.31
C VAL A 47 24.42 2.01 30.20
N TRP A 48 23.30 2.68 29.96
CA TRP A 48 22.58 3.45 30.98
C TRP A 48 21.10 3.09 30.90
N ALA A 49 20.67 2.27 31.85
CA ALA A 49 19.29 2.14 32.21
C ALA A 49 18.97 3.26 33.22
N LEU A 50 17.93 4.06 32.96
CA LEU A 50 17.17 4.67 34.04
C LEU A 50 15.67 4.68 33.68
N ASP A 51 14.96 3.93 34.51
CA ASP A 51 13.52 3.79 34.63
C ASP A 51 12.85 5.15 34.90
N ALA A 52 11.85 5.53 34.10
CA ALA A 52 10.87 6.56 34.49
C ALA A 52 9.52 6.28 33.80
N ARG A 53 8.53 6.03 34.65
CA ARG A 53 7.15 5.64 34.38
C ARG A 53 6.26 6.87 34.09
N PHE A 54 5.45 6.78 33.02
CA PHE A 54 4.15 7.45 32.73
C PHE A 54 4.09 9.01 32.67
N PRO A 55 3.13 9.65 31.94
CA PRO A 55 1.87 9.10 31.44
C PRO A 55 1.61 9.24 29.92
N LEU A 56 0.60 8.47 29.48
CA LEU A 56 -0.06 8.54 28.19
C LEU A 56 -0.61 9.96 27.95
N GLY A 57 -0.20 10.59 26.85
CA GLY A 57 -0.81 11.80 26.30
C GLY A 57 -0.94 11.64 24.78
N PRO A 58 -2.05 12.05 24.14
CA PRO A 58 -2.28 11.84 22.72
C PRO A 58 -1.77 13.06 21.93
N GLU A 59 -0.47 13.12 21.62
CA GLU A 59 0.05 14.02 20.57
C GLU A 59 1.41 13.51 20.08
N ARG A 60 1.41 12.62 19.08
CA ARG A 60 2.55 12.37 18.19
C ARG A 60 2.04 11.94 16.82
N MET A 61 1.64 12.92 16.02
CA MET A 61 1.61 12.82 14.55
C MET A 61 2.47 13.97 14.06
N SER A 62 3.65 13.67 13.49
CA SER A 62 4.41 14.65 12.72
C SER A 62 4.04 14.55 11.24
N ALA A 63 2.74 14.42 10.95
CA ALA A 63 2.15 14.79 9.67
C ALA A 63 1.99 16.32 9.62
N ARG A 64 2.49 16.98 8.58
CA ARG A 64 2.21 18.42 8.39
C ARG A 64 0.84 18.59 7.75
N PHE A 65 -0.19 18.61 8.58
CA PHE A 65 -1.49 19.09 8.15
C PHE A 65 -1.40 20.60 7.86
N ARG A 66 -1.54 21.01 6.61
CA ARG A 66 -1.62 22.43 6.22
C ARG A 66 -3.08 22.78 5.93
N PRO A 67 -3.82 23.40 6.86
CA PRO A 67 -5.16 23.86 6.56
C PRO A 67 -5.07 25.16 5.74
N SER A 68 -5.19 25.06 4.42
CA SER A 68 -5.43 26.22 3.54
C SER A 68 -6.89 26.21 3.09
N GLY A 69 -7.79 26.71 3.94
CA GLY A 69 -9.12 27.19 3.58
C GLY A 69 -10.16 26.21 3.03
N GLN A 70 -9.80 25.03 2.50
CA GLN A 70 -10.70 23.95 2.06
C GLN A 70 -9.97 22.64 1.68
N THR A 71 -8.66 22.68 1.40
CA THR A 71 -7.85 21.48 1.11
C THR A 71 -7.09 21.02 2.35
N GLN A 72 -7.17 19.74 2.65
CA GLN A 72 -6.35 19.01 3.61
C GLN A 72 -5.25 18.27 2.85
N THR A 73 -4.06 18.20 3.44
CA THR A 73 -2.89 17.58 2.80
C THR A 73 -2.26 16.59 3.79
N PHE A 74 -1.96 15.39 3.29
CA PHE A 74 -1.08 14.44 3.97
C PHE A 74 0.19 14.27 3.14
N VAL A 75 1.36 14.28 3.78
CA VAL A 75 2.66 14.08 3.14
C VAL A 75 3.43 12.99 3.88
N GLU A 76 3.82 11.95 3.17
CA GLU A 76 4.71 10.90 3.64
C GLU A 76 6.15 11.28 3.32
N THR A 77 6.86 11.81 4.32
CA THR A 77 8.25 12.29 4.22
C THR A 77 9.26 11.30 4.81
N TYR A 78 8.78 10.21 5.42
CA TYR A 78 9.57 9.18 6.14
C TYR A 78 10.47 9.65 7.31
N ASP A 79 10.63 10.96 7.50
CA ASP A 79 11.46 11.59 8.55
C ASP A 79 11.00 11.25 9.98
N ASP A 80 9.75 10.85 10.15
CA ASP A 80 9.16 10.45 11.42
C ASP A 80 9.04 8.93 11.58
N GLU A 81 9.79 8.17 10.76
CA GLU A 81 9.78 6.70 10.70
C GLU A 81 8.42 6.10 10.31
N THR A 82 7.48 6.92 9.83
CA THR A 82 6.22 6.41 9.27
C THR A 82 6.43 5.86 7.87
N ASP A 83 5.64 4.84 7.53
CA ASP A 83 5.64 4.14 6.24
C ASP A 83 4.21 3.64 5.99
N ILE A 84 3.32 4.61 5.80
CA ILE A 84 1.87 4.43 5.68
C ILE A 84 1.50 3.87 4.32
N GLY A 85 2.18 4.33 3.26
CA GLY A 85 1.90 3.87 1.89
C GLY A 85 2.52 2.52 1.56
N LEU A 86 3.56 2.11 2.30
CA LEU A 86 4.29 0.86 2.06
C LEU A 86 4.73 0.72 0.58
N TRP A 87 5.18 1.84 0.01
CA TRP A 87 5.52 1.96 -1.41
C TRP A 87 6.68 1.05 -1.80
N HIS A 88 6.50 0.26 -2.86
CA HIS A 88 7.54 -0.65 -3.36
C HIS A 88 7.56 -0.75 -4.89
N CYS A 89 8.76 -0.89 -5.46
CA CYS A 89 9.01 -1.22 -6.86
C CYS A 89 9.17 -2.70 -7.15
N SER A 90 9.60 -3.46 -6.15
CA SER A 90 9.85 -4.90 -6.30
C SER A 90 9.75 -5.58 -4.95
N VAL A 91 9.15 -6.76 -4.92
CA VAL A 91 9.12 -7.62 -3.72
C VAL A 91 10.36 -8.49 -3.56
N ASN A 92 11.18 -8.58 -4.62
CA ASN A 92 12.39 -9.42 -4.66
C ASN A 92 13.65 -8.68 -4.20
N VAL A 93 13.51 -7.40 -3.87
CA VAL A 93 14.61 -6.53 -3.46
C VAL A 93 14.20 -5.82 -2.17
N PRO A 94 15.07 -5.72 -1.15
CA PRO A 94 14.76 -5.01 0.08
C PRO A 94 14.40 -3.53 -0.16
N ARG A 95 13.41 -3.05 0.60
CA ARG A 95 13.16 -1.61 0.79
C ARG A 95 14.16 -1.09 1.81
N ILE A 96 14.87 -0.02 1.47
CA ILE A 96 15.85 0.61 2.35
C ILE A 96 15.33 2.01 2.69
N LEU A 97 15.05 2.25 3.97
CA LEU A 97 14.81 3.61 4.47
C LEU A 97 16.16 4.29 4.68
N GLU A 98 16.51 5.18 3.77
CA GLU A 98 17.71 5.99 3.85
C GLU A 98 17.42 7.20 4.72
N ALA A 99 18.18 7.41 5.79
CA ALA A 99 17.92 8.47 6.77
C ALA A 99 18.26 9.90 6.27
N SER A 100 18.87 10.01 5.09
CA SER A 100 19.27 11.28 4.50
C SER A 100 19.42 11.16 2.99
N GLY A 101 19.33 12.28 2.28
CA GLY A 101 19.49 12.33 0.82
C GLY A 101 18.18 12.38 0.05
N GLY A 102 17.04 12.41 0.74
CA GLY A 102 15.71 12.78 0.24
C GLY A 102 15.61 14.26 -0.14
N ASN A 103 14.39 14.77 -0.32
CA ASN A 103 14.12 16.12 -0.84
C ASN A 103 13.30 17.02 0.12
N PRO A 104 13.83 17.43 1.30
CA PRO A 104 15.00 16.93 2.01
C PRO A 104 14.63 15.76 2.93
N GLY A 105 15.64 15.13 3.55
CA GLY A 105 15.41 14.21 4.67
C GLY A 105 15.56 12.74 4.30
N ALA A 106 14.75 11.89 4.94
CA ALA A 106 14.71 10.46 4.69
C ALA A 106 13.94 10.12 3.41
N TYR A 107 14.19 8.95 2.82
CA TYR A 107 13.45 8.47 1.66
C TYR A 107 13.51 6.94 1.55
N ILE A 108 12.61 6.35 0.76
CA ILE A 108 12.66 4.93 0.45
C ILE A 108 13.46 4.71 -0.84
N GLN A 109 14.51 3.89 -0.74
CA GLN A 109 15.29 3.40 -1.86
C GLN A 109 14.99 1.92 -2.13
N GLN A 110 14.84 1.58 -3.41
CA GLN A 110 14.94 0.19 -3.87
C GLN A 110 15.80 0.12 -5.12
N GLY A 111 16.69 -0.86 -5.17
CA GLY A 111 17.62 -0.99 -6.29
C GLY A 111 18.20 -2.38 -6.45
N GLY A 112 18.73 -2.67 -7.63
CA GLY A 112 19.19 -4.01 -7.97
C GLY A 112 18.13 -4.87 -8.69
N PHE A 113 16.98 -4.30 -9.03
CA PHE A 113 15.94 -5.01 -9.79
C PHE A 113 15.99 -4.66 -11.29
N SER A 114 15.59 -5.62 -12.12
CA SER A 114 15.39 -5.44 -13.55
C SER A 114 13.90 -5.40 -13.84
N SER A 115 13.45 -4.33 -14.49
CA SER A 115 12.08 -4.20 -14.97
C SER A 115 12.05 -3.40 -16.27
N HIS A 116 11.11 -3.76 -17.14
CA HIS A 116 10.78 -3.01 -18.35
C HIS A 116 10.06 -1.69 -17.99
N VAL A 117 9.25 -1.76 -16.93
CA VAL A 117 8.36 -0.72 -16.42
C VAL A 117 8.65 -0.59 -14.92
N PRO A 118 9.67 0.21 -14.53
CA PRO A 118 9.94 0.47 -13.12
C PRO A 118 8.82 1.34 -12.54
N THR A 119 8.15 0.84 -11.51
CA THR A 119 6.93 1.43 -10.98
C THR A 119 6.89 1.26 -9.48
N TRP A 120 6.72 2.34 -8.72
CA TRP A 120 6.37 2.28 -7.30
C TRP A 120 4.88 1.99 -7.15
N ALA A 121 4.50 1.13 -6.21
CA ALA A 121 3.10 0.80 -5.93
C ALA A 121 2.80 0.80 -4.43
N SER A 122 1.63 1.33 -4.08
CA SER A 122 0.93 1.13 -2.81
C SER A 122 -0.28 0.24 -3.10
N ILE A 123 -0.45 -0.85 -2.34
CA ILE A 123 -1.37 -1.93 -2.67
C ILE A 123 -2.28 -2.26 -1.47
N SER A 124 -3.59 -2.22 -1.67
CA SER A 124 -4.58 -2.64 -0.67
C SER A 124 -4.63 -4.18 -0.54
N PRO A 125 -4.99 -4.74 0.63
CA PRO A 125 -5.32 -6.15 0.77
C PRO A 125 -6.48 -6.64 -0.12
N ARG A 126 -7.28 -5.72 -0.70
CA ARG A 126 -8.30 -6.03 -1.71
C ARG A 126 -7.70 -6.40 -3.06
N PHE A 127 -6.44 -6.06 -3.31
CA PHE A 127 -5.72 -6.56 -4.47
C PHE A 127 -5.38 -8.04 -4.26
N GLN A 128 -5.91 -8.92 -5.12
CA GLN A 128 -5.83 -10.39 -4.94
C GLN A 128 -6.31 -10.84 -3.54
N PRO A 129 -7.62 -10.72 -3.24
CA PRO A 129 -8.16 -11.10 -1.94
C PRO A 129 -7.83 -12.55 -1.58
N GLY A 130 -7.47 -12.77 -0.31
CA GLY A 130 -7.08 -14.09 0.19
C GLY A 130 -5.60 -14.43 0.02
N ILE A 131 -4.82 -13.61 -0.69
CA ILE A 131 -3.36 -13.68 -0.70
C ILE A 131 -2.81 -12.72 0.36
N ASN A 132 -2.46 -13.26 1.53
CA ASN A 132 -1.82 -12.51 2.60
C ASN A 132 -0.35 -12.23 2.23
N ASP A 133 -0.10 -11.01 1.80
CA ASP A 133 1.22 -10.50 1.44
C ASP A 133 1.61 -9.40 2.43
N THR A 134 2.86 -9.41 2.88
CA THR A 134 3.42 -8.38 3.78
C THR A 134 3.55 -7.01 3.11
N TYR A 135 3.44 -6.94 1.78
CA TYR A 135 3.55 -5.70 1.00
C TYR A 135 2.18 -5.04 0.71
N LYS A 136 1.09 -5.55 1.33
CA LYS A 136 -0.26 -5.01 1.16
C LYS A 136 -0.78 -4.39 2.45
N ILE A 137 -1.27 -3.16 2.38
CA ILE A 137 -1.85 -2.43 3.49
C ILE A 137 -2.94 -1.49 2.99
N ASP A 138 -4.05 -1.37 3.73
CA ASP A 138 -4.98 -0.28 3.48
C ASP A 138 -4.32 1.02 3.96
N SER A 139 -4.13 1.96 3.03
CA SER A 139 -3.46 3.24 3.25
C SER A 139 -4.31 4.39 2.73
N ILE A 140 -3.91 5.64 3.02
CA ILE A 140 -4.56 6.82 2.43
C ILE A 140 -4.39 6.88 0.90
N TYR A 141 -3.40 6.16 0.35
CA TYR A 141 -3.15 6.07 -1.09
C TYR A 141 -3.96 4.97 -1.77
N THR A 142 -4.85 4.28 -1.06
CA THR A 142 -5.78 3.28 -1.63
C THR A 142 -7.16 3.43 -0.97
N GLY A 143 -8.15 2.64 -1.41
CA GLY A 143 -9.50 2.67 -0.83
C GLY A 143 -10.41 3.72 -1.44
N ASP A 144 -11.18 4.43 -0.60
CA ASP A 144 -12.29 5.29 -1.03
C ASP A 144 -11.84 6.76 -1.21
N TRP A 145 -11.27 7.04 -2.38
CA TRP A 145 -10.76 8.37 -2.74
C TRP A 145 -11.88 9.39 -2.97
N ALA A 146 -13.05 8.96 -3.44
CA ALA A 146 -14.22 9.83 -3.59
C ALA A 146 -14.74 10.32 -2.23
N THR A 147 -14.88 9.43 -1.24
CA THR A 147 -15.28 9.84 0.12
C THR A 147 -14.24 10.74 0.79
N LEU A 148 -12.95 10.49 0.54
CA LEU A 148 -11.89 11.39 0.99
C LEU A 148 -11.92 12.73 0.25
N GLY A 149 -12.44 12.77 -0.98
CA GLY A 149 -12.43 13.95 -1.83
C GLY A 149 -11.04 14.27 -2.37
N VAL A 150 -10.27 13.24 -2.75
CA VAL A 150 -8.89 13.39 -3.24
C VAL A 150 -8.85 14.32 -4.46
N THR A 151 -8.02 15.35 -4.40
CA THR A 151 -7.87 16.34 -5.48
C THR A 151 -6.58 16.16 -6.26
N SER A 152 -5.51 15.71 -5.61
CA SER A 152 -4.20 15.55 -6.25
C SER A 152 -3.38 14.44 -5.59
N ILE A 153 -2.43 13.89 -6.35
CA ILE A 153 -1.28 13.14 -5.86
C ILE A 153 -0.03 13.88 -6.34
N ILE A 154 0.91 14.08 -5.43
CA ILE A 154 2.21 14.68 -5.71
C ILE A 154 3.28 13.72 -5.17
N VAL A 155 4.41 13.61 -5.85
CA VAL A 155 5.51 12.73 -5.43
C VAL A 155 6.85 13.26 -5.88
N ASP A 156 7.86 13.09 -5.04
CA ASP A 156 9.25 13.24 -5.44
C ASP A 156 9.83 11.88 -5.84
N LEU A 157 10.36 11.80 -7.06
CA LEU A 157 11.04 10.60 -7.56
C LEU A 157 12.49 10.91 -7.87
N ASN A 158 13.36 9.92 -7.68
CA ASN A 158 14.77 10.01 -8.02
C ASN A 158 15.21 8.79 -8.81
N ILE A 159 15.77 9.01 -10.00
CA ILE A 159 16.52 8.00 -10.73
C ILE A 159 17.97 8.06 -10.27
N ILE A 160 18.31 7.15 -9.35
CA ILE A 160 19.67 7.02 -8.80
C ILE A 160 20.56 6.25 -9.78
N GLN A 161 20.00 5.20 -10.38
CA GLN A 161 20.67 4.43 -11.44
C GLN A 161 19.66 3.91 -12.45
N VAL A 162 20.01 4.06 -13.73
CA VAL A 162 19.34 3.44 -14.87
C VAL A 162 20.38 2.95 -15.86
N ALA A 163 20.13 1.85 -16.56
CA ALA A 163 20.98 1.44 -17.68
C ALA A 163 20.47 2.01 -19.01
N THR A 164 19.31 1.53 -19.49
CA THR A 164 18.75 1.95 -20.79
C THR A 164 17.52 2.83 -20.60
N TRP A 165 17.52 3.99 -21.24
CA TRP A 165 16.40 4.92 -21.26
C TRP A 165 15.78 5.00 -22.66
N GLY A 166 14.45 4.92 -22.74
CA GLY A 166 13.71 5.17 -23.98
C GLY A 166 13.23 6.61 -24.00
N THR A 167 13.35 7.30 -25.13
CA THR A 167 12.93 8.71 -25.28
C THR A 167 11.42 8.92 -25.17
N ASP A 168 10.66 7.83 -25.21
CA ASP A 168 9.21 7.70 -25.13
C ASP A 168 8.73 7.30 -23.72
N ARG A 169 9.63 7.30 -22.72
CA ARG A 169 9.23 7.15 -21.32
C ARG A 169 8.55 8.43 -20.84
N ALA A 170 7.54 8.29 -20.00
CA ALA A 170 6.90 9.38 -19.28
C ALA A 170 6.80 8.98 -17.80
N VAL A 171 6.29 9.87 -16.95
CA VAL A 171 5.82 9.46 -15.62
C VAL A 171 4.30 9.30 -15.69
N THR A 172 3.83 8.13 -15.29
CA THR A 172 2.41 7.78 -15.28
C THR A 172 1.97 7.46 -13.86
N LEU A 173 0.89 8.10 -13.43
CA LEU A 173 0.07 7.64 -12.32
C LEU A 173 -0.96 6.65 -12.88
N GLU A 174 -1.07 5.49 -12.26
CA GLU A 174 -2.06 4.46 -12.58
C GLU A 174 -2.83 4.07 -11.31
N LEU A 175 -4.15 3.94 -11.49
CA LEU A 175 -5.08 3.51 -10.46
C LEU A 175 -5.80 2.27 -10.99
N LEU A 176 -5.80 1.20 -10.19
CA LEU A 176 -6.48 -0.04 -10.56
C LEU A 176 -7.56 -0.40 -9.55
N GLN A 177 -8.66 -0.93 -10.08
CA GLN A 177 -9.66 -1.65 -9.32
C GLN A 177 -9.72 -3.08 -9.86
N MET A 178 -9.53 -4.05 -8.98
CA MET A 178 -9.65 -5.46 -9.31
C MET A 178 -11.10 -5.92 -9.19
N ASP A 179 -11.44 -7.01 -9.88
CA ASP A 179 -12.67 -7.74 -9.62
C ASP A 179 -12.65 -8.39 -8.22
N ASP A 180 -13.78 -8.97 -7.82
CA ASP A 180 -13.90 -9.60 -6.51
C ASP A 180 -13.06 -10.88 -6.37
N THR A 181 -12.55 -11.42 -7.48
CA THR A 181 -11.59 -12.53 -7.46
C THR A 181 -10.17 -12.04 -7.22
N GLY A 182 -9.91 -10.77 -7.55
CA GLY A 182 -8.59 -10.17 -7.53
C GLY A 182 -7.65 -10.65 -8.64
N PHE A 183 -8.15 -11.41 -9.61
CA PHE A 183 -7.36 -11.94 -10.72
C PHE A 183 -7.65 -11.24 -12.04
N ASN A 184 -8.70 -10.42 -12.13
CA ASN A 184 -8.95 -9.58 -13.29
C ASN A 184 -9.02 -8.12 -12.85
N VAL A 185 -8.56 -7.25 -13.75
CA VAL A 185 -8.78 -5.82 -13.63
C VAL A 185 -10.23 -5.55 -14.02
N ASN A 186 -10.98 -4.87 -13.16
CA ASN A 186 -12.28 -4.31 -13.54
C ASN A 186 -12.07 -3.00 -14.29
N TYR A 187 -11.29 -2.10 -13.69
CA TYR A 187 -11.03 -0.77 -14.21
C TYR A 187 -9.56 -0.40 -14.07
N ASP A 188 -9.08 0.34 -15.05
CA ASP A 188 -7.74 0.92 -15.13
C ASP A 188 -7.87 2.39 -15.54
N ALA A 189 -7.31 3.28 -14.72
CA ALA A 189 -7.22 4.69 -14.98
C ALA A 189 -5.76 5.13 -14.97
N THR A 190 -5.33 5.82 -16.03
CA THR A 190 -3.98 6.36 -16.14
C THR A 190 -3.95 7.85 -16.43
N TYR A 191 -3.03 8.57 -15.78
CA TYR A 191 -2.68 9.95 -16.12
C TYR A 191 -1.19 9.99 -16.45
N THR A 192 -0.86 10.36 -17.68
CA THR A 192 0.51 10.31 -18.19
C THR A 192 1.03 11.71 -18.48
N LEU A 193 2.15 12.08 -17.86
CA LEU A 193 2.84 13.33 -18.10
C LEU A 193 3.55 13.34 -19.46
N PRO A 194 4.03 14.50 -19.95
CA PRO A 194 4.80 14.55 -21.20
C PRO A 194 6.02 13.64 -21.20
N ASP A 195 6.41 13.20 -22.40
CA ASP A 195 7.56 12.33 -22.61
C ASP A 195 8.85 12.96 -22.05
N LEU A 196 9.68 12.14 -21.43
CA LEU A 196 10.98 12.43 -20.87
C LEU A 196 12.06 11.90 -21.84
N PRO A 197 12.64 12.75 -22.70
CA PRO A 197 13.62 12.30 -23.68
C PRO A 197 14.91 11.78 -23.04
N GLU A 198 15.19 12.20 -21.81
CA GLU A 198 16.37 11.83 -21.02
C GLU A 198 15.94 11.43 -19.59
N PRO A 199 16.69 10.55 -18.91
CA PRO A 199 16.38 10.19 -17.54
C PRO A 199 16.54 11.42 -16.63
N PRO A 200 15.49 11.80 -15.87
CA PRO A 200 15.60 12.86 -14.88
C PRO A 200 16.46 12.40 -13.69
N VAL A 201 17.76 12.63 -13.76
CA VAL A 201 18.69 12.29 -12.68
C VAL A 201 18.54 13.28 -11.52
N GLY A 202 18.46 12.76 -10.29
CA GLY A 202 18.19 13.55 -9.10
C GLY A 202 16.69 13.67 -8.80
N TRP A 203 16.36 14.33 -7.68
CA TRP A 203 14.98 14.51 -7.25
C TRP A 203 14.19 15.40 -8.21
N GLN A 204 13.05 14.90 -8.67
CA GLN A 204 12.05 15.65 -9.41
C GLN A 204 10.68 15.47 -8.76
N THR A 205 9.92 16.57 -8.72
CA THR A 205 8.54 16.56 -8.24
C THR A 205 7.58 16.38 -9.40
N TYR A 206 6.64 15.45 -9.26
CA TYR A 206 5.57 15.18 -10.21
C TYR A 206 4.23 15.37 -9.54
N ALA A 207 3.28 16.02 -10.23
CA ALA A 207 1.95 16.31 -9.72
C ALA A 207 0.89 15.79 -10.70
N PHE A 208 -0.12 15.13 -10.15
CA PHE A 208 -1.20 14.49 -10.89
C PHE A 208 -2.55 15.03 -10.38
N PRO A 209 -3.32 15.75 -11.21
CA PRO A 209 -4.67 16.13 -10.84
C PRO A 209 -5.57 14.88 -10.85
N VAL A 210 -6.37 14.70 -9.80
CA VAL A 210 -7.28 13.56 -9.66
C VAL A 210 -8.73 14.03 -9.75
N ASP A 211 -9.12 14.99 -8.91
CA ASP A 211 -10.51 15.42 -8.70
C ASP A 211 -11.50 14.25 -8.56
N ALA A 212 -11.38 13.52 -7.43
CA ALA A 212 -12.11 12.28 -7.19
C ALA A 212 -13.64 12.46 -7.08
N ASN A 213 -14.11 13.69 -6.95
CA ASN A 213 -15.53 14.03 -6.92
C ASN A 213 -16.06 14.54 -8.26
N SER A 214 -15.23 14.55 -9.30
CA SER A 214 -15.65 14.94 -10.64
C SER A 214 -16.73 13.99 -11.18
N PRO A 215 -17.87 14.52 -11.68
CA PRO A 215 -18.93 13.71 -12.27
C PRO A 215 -18.57 13.17 -13.67
N THR A 216 -17.44 13.61 -14.24
CA THR A 216 -16.95 13.21 -15.56
C THR A 216 -15.48 12.82 -15.48
N ILE A 217 -14.99 12.00 -16.41
CA ILE A 217 -13.57 11.67 -16.52
C ILE A 217 -12.79 12.98 -16.75
N PRO A 218 -11.88 13.40 -15.85
CA PRO A 218 -11.18 14.66 -15.99
C PRO A 218 -10.22 14.66 -17.18
N ASP A 219 -9.96 15.84 -17.75
CA ASP A 219 -9.01 16.00 -18.83
C ASP A 219 -7.63 15.41 -18.47
N GLY A 220 -7.03 14.66 -19.40
CA GLY A 220 -5.74 14.01 -19.23
C GLY A 220 -5.80 12.57 -18.70
N TRP A 221 -6.94 12.15 -18.13
CA TRP A 221 -7.15 10.76 -17.75
C TRP A 221 -7.56 9.88 -18.94
N VAL A 222 -7.01 8.68 -18.97
CA VAL A 222 -7.48 7.57 -19.81
C VAL A 222 -8.09 6.53 -18.87
N PHE A 223 -9.40 6.30 -19.00
CA PHE A 223 -10.15 5.37 -18.17
C PHE A 223 -10.72 4.23 -19.00
N THR A 224 -10.41 3.00 -18.62
CA THR A 224 -10.77 1.78 -19.37
C THR A 224 -11.23 0.66 -18.46
N HIS A 225 -12.00 -0.26 -19.01
CA HIS A 225 -12.24 -1.57 -18.41
C HIS A 225 -10.99 -2.45 -18.55
N GLY A 226 -10.91 -3.55 -17.78
CA GLY A 226 -9.81 -4.50 -17.91
C GLY A 226 -9.65 -5.18 -19.27
N ASP A 227 -10.66 -5.09 -20.15
CA ASP A 227 -10.57 -5.55 -21.55
C ASP A 227 -10.00 -4.48 -22.52
N GLY A 228 -9.70 -3.29 -22.01
CA GLY A 228 -9.19 -2.14 -22.75
C GLY A 228 -10.24 -1.30 -23.46
N THR A 229 -11.54 -1.60 -23.31
CA THR A 229 -12.60 -0.73 -23.82
C THR A 229 -12.72 0.54 -22.96
N PRO A 230 -13.10 1.69 -23.55
CA PRO A 230 -13.26 2.92 -22.78
C PRO A 230 -14.34 2.79 -21.70
N GLY A 231 -14.05 3.31 -20.50
CA GLY A 231 -15.03 3.49 -19.44
C GLY A 231 -15.88 4.75 -19.65
N THR A 232 -16.90 4.91 -18.81
CA THR A 232 -17.84 6.05 -18.84
C THR A 232 -17.73 6.96 -17.62
N ASP A 233 -18.26 8.18 -17.72
CA ASP A 233 -18.33 9.15 -16.61
C ASP A 233 -19.05 8.61 -15.36
N ALA A 234 -20.11 7.83 -15.59
CA ALA A 234 -20.85 7.19 -14.51
C ALA A 234 -20.00 6.14 -13.77
N GLU A 235 -19.19 5.39 -14.51
CA GLU A 235 -18.28 4.39 -13.96
C GLU A 235 -17.08 5.03 -13.26
N TRP A 236 -16.55 6.14 -13.79
CA TRP A 236 -15.49 6.93 -13.14
C TRP A 236 -15.85 7.31 -11.71
N SER A 237 -17.07 7.84 -11.54
CA SER A 237 -17.58 8.24 -10.23
C SER A 237 -17.69 7.07 -9.24
N GLN A 238 -17.94 5.85 -9.73
CA GLN A 238 -18.01 4.64 -8.90
C GLN A 238 -16.63 4.03 -8.63
N PHE A 239 -15.74 4.09 -9.62
CA PHE A 239 -14.39 3.56 -9.57
C PHE A 239 -13.57 4.16 -8.41
N LEU A 240 -13.66 5.48 -8.21
CA LEU A 240 -12.91 6.17 -7.17
C LEU A 240 -13.37 5.89 -5.74
N HIS A 241 -14.49 5.18 -5.54
CA HIS A 241 -14.86 4.66 -4.23
C HIS A 241 -14.07 3.41 -3.82
N ARG A 242 -13.31 2.81 -4.74
CA ARG A 242 -12.46 1.64 -4.47
C ARG A 242 -11.25 1.61 -5.39
N ILE A 243 -10.14 2.14 -4.88
CA ILE A 243 -8.81 1.98 -5.46
C ILE A 243 -8.08 0.83 -4.76
N ASP A 244 -7.78 -0.24 -5.49
CA ASP A 244 -7.09 -1.41 -4.93
C ASP A 244 -5.57 -1.28 -5.05
N LEU A 245 -5.09 -0.51 -6.04
CA LEU A 245 -3.68 -0.23 -6.28
C LEU A 245 -3.52 1.19 -6.83
N THR A 246 -2.53 1.89 -6.29
CA THR A 246 -2.04 3.15 -6.82
C THR A 246 -0.57 2.99 -7.15
N SER A 247 -0.20 3.33 -8.38
CA SER A 247 1.15 3.14 -8.86
C SER A 247 1.67 4.35 -9.63
N ILE A 248 2.97 4.62 -9.50
CA ILE A 248 3.65 5.71 -10.21
C ILE A 248 4.92 5.16 -10.80
N GLY A 249 5.04 5.22 -12.13
CA GLY A 249 6.15 4.58 -12.84
C GLY A 249 6.65 5.33 -14.05
N PHE A 250 7.83 4.94 -14.52
CA PHE A 250 8.46 5.52 -15.70
C PHE A 250 8.06 4.75 -16.96
N TYR A 251 6.84 4.95 -17.45
CA TYR A 251 6.33 4.28 -18.64
C TYR A 251 5.25 5.13 -19.32
N LYS A 252 4.77 4.62 -20.46
CA LYS A 252 3.62 5.14 -21.18
C LYS A 252 2.69 3.97 -21.49
N PRO A 253 1.39 4.05 -21.19
CA PRO A 253 0.43 3.01 -21.52
C PRO A 253 0.50 2.62 -23.01
N GLY A 254 0.53 1.32 -23.29
CA GLY A 254 0.60 0.78 -24.66
C GLY A 254 2.00 0.75 -25.31
N PHE A 255 3.05 1.17 -24.61
CA PHE A 255 4.43 1.09 -25.08
C PHE A 255 5.17 -0.11 -24.48
N ALA A 256 6.02 -0.74 -25.30
CA ALA A 256 6.89 -1.84 -24.88
C ALA A 256 8.32 -1.34 -24.80
N TYR A 257 8.90 -1.38 -23.60
CA TYR A 257 10.30 -1.01 -23.38
C TYR A 257 11.19 -2.25 -23.39
N PRO A 258 12.37 -2.23 -24.03
CA PRO A 258 13.30 -3.34 -23.95
C PRO A 258 13.84 -3.47 -22.52
N GLY A 259 13.89 -4.71 -22.01
CA GLY A 259 14.31 -5.04 -20.63
C GLY A 259 15.82 -5.02 -20.47
N LEU A 260 16.42 -3.84 -20.60
CA LEU A 260 17.87 -3.69 -20.58
C LEU A 260 18.28 -2.87 -19.37
N GLY A 261 18.60 -3.56 -18.27
CA GLY A 261 19.35 -2.97 -17.15
C GLY A 261 18.78 -3.16 -15.76
N THR A 262 19.57 -2.69 -14.81
CA THR A 262 19.24 -2.65 -13.39
C THR A 262 18.86 -1.23 -12.99
N TRP A 263 17.80 -1.10 -12.21
CA TRP A 263 17.32 0.17 -11.66
C TRP A 263 17.76 0.32 -10.20
N ILE A 264 18.01 1.56 -9.80
CA ILE A 264 18.01 2.01 -8.41
C ILE A 264 17.18 3.29 -8.37
N LEU A 265 16.11 3.30 -7.58
CA LEU A 265 15.13 4.37 -7.51
C LEU A 265 14.95 4.83 -6.06
N GLY A 266 14.63 6.12 -5.92
CA GLY A 266 14.12 6.71 -4.69
C GLY A 266 12.69 7.24 -4.86
N ILE A 267 11.90 7.17 -3.79
CA ILE A 267 10.61 7.85 -3.65
C ILE A 267 10.57 8.60 -2.31
N ASP A 268 10.06 9.82 -2.33
CA ASP A 268 9.96 10.71 -1.17
C ASP A 268 8.75 11.65 -1.31
N ASN A 269 8.38 12.33 -0.23
CA ASN A 269 7.33 13.35 -0.15
C ASN A 269 6.06 12.97 -0.92
N ILE A 270 5.54 11.76 -0.69
CA ILE A 270 4.31 11.34 -1.34
C ILE A 270 3.17 12.12 -0.69
N GLU A 271 2.62 13.06 -1.43
CA GLU A 271 1.60 13.98 -0.99
C GLU A 271 0.25 13.61 -1.62
N ILE A 272 -0.79 13.60 -0.79
CA ILE A 272 -2.17 13.46 -1.22
C ILE A 272 -2.97 14.63 -0.67
N ASP A 273 -3.55 15.40 -1.59
CA ASP A 273 -4.47 16.47 -1.27
C ASP A 273 -5.90 15.97 -1.34
N PHE A 274 -6.74 16.44 -0.43
CA PHE A 274 -8.15 16.10 -0.41
C PHE A 274 -9.00 17.25 0.10
N GLN A 275 -10.23 17.36 -0.41
CA GLN A 275 -11.21 18.31 0.10
C GLN A 275 -11.52 17.93 1.55
N GLY A 276 -11.36 18.89 2.45
CA GLY A 276 -11.72 18.62 3.83
C GLY A 276 -13.19 18.22 3.92
N ALA A 277 -13.47 17.05 4.51
CA ALA A 277 -14.84 16.62 4.77
C ALA A 277 -15.62 17.79 5.37
N PRO A 278 -16.88 18.05 4.94
CA PRO A 278 -17.67 19.11 5.55
C PRO A 278 -17.66 18.86 7.05
N THR A 279 -17.21 19.85 7.82
CA THR A 279 -17.23 19.76 9.28
C THR A 279 -18.64 19.32 9.67
N PRO A 280 -18.83 18.16 10.34
CA PRO A 280 -20.17 17.70 10.65
C PRO A 280 -20.86 18.84 11.39
N THR A 281 -21.95 19.35 10.81
CA THR A 281 -22.73 20.39 11.48
C THR A 281 -23.12 19.80 12.82
N PRO A 282 -22.78 20.42 13.96
CA PRO A 282 -23.07 19.83 15.26
C PRO A 282 -24.56 19.51 15.29
N SER A 283 -24.88 18.22 15.41
CA SER A 283 -26.26 17.79 15.56
C SER A 283 -26.80 18.50 16.81
N PRO A 284 -27.98 19.17 16.73
CA PRO A 284 -28.51 19.88 17.88
C PRO A 284 -28.57 18.90 19.06
N THR A 285 -27.87 19.25 20.14
CA THR A 285 -27.86 18.44 21.36
C THR A 285 -29.32 18.21 21.76
N PRO A 286 -29.78 16.95 21.91
CA PRO A 286 -31.15 16.71 22.33
C PRO A 286 -31.37 17.40 23.67
N THR A 287 -32.29 18.37 23.70
CA THR A 287 -32.72 19.01 24.94
C THR A 287 -33.16 17.90 25.91
N PRO A 288 -32.61 17.83 27.14
CA PRO A 288 -32.99 16.79 28.08
C PRO A 288 -34.50 16.80 28.28
N SER A 289 -35.16 15.72 27.86
CA SER A 289 -36.57 15.50 28.13
C SER A 289 -36.75 15.30 29.63
N ALA A 290 -37.69 16.04 30.24
CA ALA A 290 -37.98 15.96 31.65
C ALA A 290 -38.25 14.50 32.05
N THR A 291 -37.39 13.95 32.90
CA THR A 291 -37.52 12.58 33.40
C THR A 291 -38.83 12.46 34.18
N VAL A 292 -39.78 11.68 33.65
CA VAL A 292 -41.00 11.35 34.36
C VAL A 292 -40.61 10.51 35.58
N SER A 293 -40.89 11.03 36.77
CA SER A 293 -40.62 10.35 38.05
C SER A 293 -41.37 9.01 38.09
N PRO A 294 -40.70 7.87 38.30
CA PRO A 294 -41.38 6.58 38.34
C PRO A 294 -42.26 6.48 39.59
N THR A 295 -43.55 6.23 39.38
CA THR A 295 -44.50 5.84 40.42
C THR A 295 -44.01 4.57 41.13
N PRO A 296 -43.95 4.52 42.47
CA PRO A 296 -43.46 3.36 43.20
C PRO A 296 -44.29 2.12 42.87
N THR A 297 -43.65 1.13 42.26
CA THR A 297 -44.26 -0.14 41.87
C THR A 297 -44.20 -1.09 43.07
N GLY A 298 -45.32 -1.75 43.35
CA GLY A 298 -45.51 -2.60 44.53
C GLY A 298 -44.48 -3.71 44.68
N THR A 299 -44.15 -3.99 45.94
CA THR A 299 -43.18 -4.98 46.41
C THR A 299 -43.40 -6.36 45.77
N PRO A 300 -42.40 -6.96 45.10
CA PRO A 300 -42.52 -8.31 44.57
C PRO A 300 -42.46 -9.34 45.69
N THR A 301 -43.45 -10.23 45.71
CA THR A 301 -43.52 -11.44 46.54
C THR A 301 -42.43 -12.42 46.12
N ALA A 302 -41.70 -12.99 47.09
CA ALA A 302 -40.59 -13.92 46.85
C ALA A 302 -41.05 -15.22 46.17
N THR A 303 -40.47 -15.53 45.01
CA THR A 303 -40.63 -16.80 44.30
C THR A 303 -39.63 -17.84 44.85
N PRO A 304 -40.06 -19.08 45.16
CA PRO A 304 -39.17 -20.10 45.72
C PRO A 304 -38.11 -20.59 44.73
N THR A 305 -36.92 -20.84 45.26
CA THR A 305 -35.71 -21.28 44.57
C THR A 305 -35.84 -22.73 44.05
N PRO A 306 -35.62 -23.00 42.75
CA PRO A 306 -35.51 -24.38 42.26
C PRO A 306 -34.17 -25.01 42.63
N SER A 307 -34.27 -26.24 43.16
CA SER A 307 -33.19 -27.14 43.54
C SER A 307 -32.26 -27.51 42.39
N GLY A 308 -30.96 -27.64 42.70
CA GLY A 308 -29.85 -27.74 41.75
C GLY A 308 -29.86 -28.91 40.77
N THR A 309 -29.31 -28.63 39.59
CA THR A 309 -29.13 -29.56 38.46
C THR A 309 -27.88 -30.44 38.65
N PRO A 310 -27.90 -31.74 38.31
CA PRO A 310 -26.76 -32.64 38.51
C PRO A 310 -25.55 -32.33 37.60
N ARG A 311 -24.36 -32.39 38.20
CA ARG A 311 -23.04 -32.25 37.57
C ARG A 311 -22.76 -33.45 36.63
N ALA A 312 -22.50 -33.18 35.36
CA ALA A 312 -22.12 -34.22 34.39
C ALA A 312 -20.72 -34.79 34.66
N THR A 313 -20.61 -36.11 34.65
CA THR A 313 -19.39 -36.89 34.83
C THR A 313 -18.52 -36.84 33.56
N PRO A 314 -17.22 -36.52 33.64
CA PRO A 314 -16.35 -36.48 32.47
C PRO A 314 -16.09 -37.89 31.89
N ARG A 315 -16.22 -38.03 30.57
CA ARG A 315 -15.87 -39.25 29.82
C ARG A 315 -14.36 -39.44 29.76
N SER A 316 -13.91 -40.67 29.96
CA SER A 316 -12.51 -41.09 29.85
C SER A 316 -12.00 -41.02 28.42
N ARG A 317 -10.80 -40.45 28.27
CA ARG A 317 -10.02 -40.29 27.04
C ARG A 317 -9.63 -41.66 26.44
N PRO A 318 -9.83 -41.92 25.15
CA PRO A 318 -9.43 -43.18 24.53
C PRO A 318 -7.90 -43.30 24.41
N THR A 319 -7.41 -44.51 24.67
CA THR A 319 -6.00 -44.92 24.62
C THR A 319 -5.51 -44.97 23.16
N PRO A 320 -4.33 -44.41 22.83
CA PRO A 320 -3.79 -44.47 21.47
C PRO A 320 -3.33 -45.90 21.10
N TYR A 321 -3.56 -46.26 19.83
CA TYR A 321 -3.20 -47.56 19.25
C TYR A 321 -1.68 -47.74 19.14
N PRO A 322 -1.14 -48.95 19.36
CA PRO A 322 0.28 -49.23 19.18
C PRO A 322 0.70 -49.16 17.71
N ARG A 323 1.89 -48.57 17.49
CA ARG A 323 2.55 -48.39 16.20
C ARG A 323 3.08 -49.74 15.68
N PRO A 324 2.80 -50.13 14.42
CA PRO A 324 3.36 -51.35 13.82
C PRO A 324 4.88 -51.25 13.61
N THR A 325 5.58 -52.36 13.86
CA THR A 325 7.02 -52.51 13.64
C THR A 325 7.30 -52.92 12.18
N PRO A 326 8.31 -52.34 11.49
CA PRO A 326 8.64 -52.72 10.12
C PRO A 326 9.32 -54.10 10.05
N PRO A 327 9.10 -54.89 8.99
CA PRO A 327 9.84 -56.13 8.73
C PRO A 327 11.24 -55.85 8.15
N HIS A 328 12.20 -56.71 8.53
CA HIS A 328 13.59 -56.73 8.03
C HIS A 328 13.70 -57.30 6.62
#